data_AF-A0A1G7RW74-F1
#
_entry.id   AF-A0A1G7RW74-F1
#
_cell.length_a   1.000
_cell.length_b   1.000
_cell.length_c   1.000
_cell.angle_alpha   90.00
_cell.angle_beta   90.00
_cell.angle_gamma   90.00
#
_symmetry.space_group_name_H-M   'P 1'
#
loop_
_entity.id
_entity.type
_entity.pdbx_description
1 polymer ?
#
loop_
_entity_poly.entity_id
_entity_poly.type
_entity_poly.pdbx_seq_one_letter_code
_entity_poly.pdbx_strand_id
1 'polypeptide(L)'
;MAQNKRLAELGEPNIRKILDAGRIETELDHERILLADRHLMLQEEVQANLRPTRKAIGDLIVEFEARCWAHESLVTDAQMEEHEAAEIHAEREYVFIRDRRKLILEKLQALSLKQKDLALLLNHSKSYTSELLNGIRPFSSNDLKLIHLLFEIPLVDLIITIPSQDTLSRLESAIDKISSSNPKARLLRETLANRPVAKGFLSEGWDDDDLEEQSEPDEQVSDELTLSNK
;
A
#
# COMPACT_ATOMS: atom_id res chain seq x y z
N MET A 1 -32.40 -0.26 10.61
CA MET A 1 -31.43 0.85 10.64
C MET A 1 -30.09 0.31 11.12
N ALA A 2 -29.06 0.56 10.29
CA ALA A 2 -27.62 0.46 10.56
C ALA A 2 -27.09 -0.72 11.40
N GLN A 3 -26.75 -1.82 10.71
CA GLN A 3 -25.59 -2.63 11.07
C GLN A 3 -24.56 -2.57 9.93
N ASN A 4 -24.08 -1.36 9.63
CA ASN A 4 -22.72 -1.23 9.09
C ASN A 4 -21.77 -1.46 10.27
N LYS A 5 -21.68 -2.71 10.70
CA LYS A 5 -20.59 -3.17 11.55
C LYS A 5 -19.35 -2.88 10.70
N ARG A 6 -18.53 -1.88 11.08
CA ARG A 6 -17.19 -1.71 10.54
C ARG A 6 -16.52 -3.07 10.69
N LEU A 7 -16.49 -3.86 9.61
CA LEU A 7 -15.52 -4.94 9.51
C LEU A 7 -14.21 -4.20 9.71
N ALA A 8 -13.48 -4.55 10.77
CA ALA A 8 -12.13 -4.06 10.93
C ALA A 8 -11.39 -4.57 9.70
N GLU A 9 -11.29 -3.72 8.68
CA GLU A 9 -10.71 -4.10 7.41
C GLU A 9 -9.24 -4.38 7.72
N LEU A 10 -8.84 -5.65 7.62
CA LEU A 10 -7.52 -6.04 7.14
C LEU A 10 -7.42 -5.57 5.66
N GLY A 11 -7.66 -4.29 5.44
CA GLY A 11 -7.69 -3.65 4.15
C GLY A 11 -6.30 -3.13 3.89
N GLU A 12 -5.71 -3.55 2.78
CA GLU A 12 -4.47 -2.96 2.29
C GLU A 12 -4.63 -1.43 2.14
N PRO A 13 -3.54 -0.66 2.33
CA PRO A 13 -3.58 0.78 2.17
C PRO A 13 -4.06 1.15 0.77
N ASN A 14 -4.89 2.19 0.70
CA ASN A 14 -5.50 2.64 -0.54
C ASN A 14 -5.39 4.15 -0.63
N ILE A 15 -4.24 4.61 -1.12
CA ILE A 15 -3.92 6.01 -1.33
C ILE A 15 -4.95 6.69 -2.23
N ARG A 16 -5.43 5.97 -3.25
CA ARG A 16 -6.46 6.52 -4.13
C ARG A 16 -7.74 6.87 -3.38
N LYS A 17 -8.21 6.03 -2.45
CA LYS A 17 -9.41 6.36 -1.66
C LYS A 17 -9.22 7.64 -0.85
N ILE A 18 -8.04 7.87 -0.29
CA ILE A 18 -7.71 9.09 0.45
C ILE A 18 -7.75 10.30 -0.49
N LEU A 19 -7.16 10.18 -1.69
CA LEU A 19 -7.19 11.23 -2.71
C LEU A 19 -8.61 11.54 -3.20
N ASP A 20 -9.43 10.51 -3.45
CA ASP A 20 -10.81 10.67 -3.89
C ASP A 20 -11.69 11.28 -2.78
N ALA A 21 -11.38 11.02 -1.50
CA ALA A 21 -12.03 11.67 -0.36
C ALA A 21 -11.63 13.15 -0.20
N GLY A 22 -10.46 13.54 -0.74
CA GLY A 22 -9.96 14.91 -0.72
C GLY A 22 -9.56 15.43 0.66
N ARG A 23 -9.32 14.53 1.61
CA ARG A 23 -8.92 14.86 2.99
C ARG A 23 -8.22 13.68 3.66
N ILE A 24 -7.19 13.96 4.46
CA ILE A 24 -6.56 13.01 5.37
C ILE A 24 -7.35 13.03 6.69
N GLU A 25 -7.87 11.87 7.12
CA GLU A 25 -8.72 11.76 8.31
C GLU A 25 -7.95 11.33 9.56
N THR A 26 -6.92 10.50 9.39
CA THR A 26 -6.19 9.86 10.49
C THR A 26 -4.68 10.04 10.34
N GLU A 27 -3.95 9.93 11.45
CA GLU A 27 -2.48 9.97 11.42
C GLU A 27 -1.90 8.82 10.58
N LEU A 28 -2.54 7.65 10.60
CA LEU A 28 -2.14 6.54 9.73
C LEU A 28 -2.32 6.86 8.23
N ASP A 29 -3.38 7.56 7.86
CA ASP A 29 -3.54 8.02 6.47
C ASP A 29 -2.49 9.07 6.10
N HIS A 30 -2.11 9.93 7.05
CA HIS A 30 -1.04 10.91 6.87
C HIS A 30 0.29 10.21 6.55
N GLU A 31 0.70 9.26 7.39
CA GLU A 31 1.94 8.51 7.21
C GLU A 31 1.98 7.69 5.91
N ARG A 32 0.85 7.05 5.56
CA ARG A 32 0.71 6.36 4.26
C ARG A 32 0.87 7.31 3.08
N ILE A 33 0.31 8.52 3.19
CA ILE A 33 0.40 9.55 2.15
C ILE A 33 1.82 10.10 2.04
N LEU A 34 2.53 10.34 3.15
CA LEU A 34 3.94 10.76 3.15
C LEU A 34 4.84 9.73 2.44
N LEU A 35 4.67 8.44 2.76
CA LEU A 35 5.41 7.36 2.09
C LEU A 35 5.08 7.27 0.61
N ALA A 36 3.81 7.45 0.24
CA ALA A 36 3.38 7.49 -1.17
C ALA A 36 3.96 8.69 -1.91
N ASP A 37 4.02 9.88 -1.29
CA ASP A 37 4.64 11.08 -1.87
C ASP A 37 6.12 10.84 -2.17
N ARG A 38 6.85 10.31 -1.19
CA ARG A 38 8.28 9.98 -1.32
C ARG A 38 8.54 9.02 -2.47
N HIS A 39 7.70 7.99 -2.60
CA HIS A 39 7.80 7.01 -3.68
C HIS A 39 7.47 7.63 -5.06
N LEU A 40 6.40 8.42 -5.15
CA LEU A 40 5.99 9.08 -6.39
C LEU A 40 6.98 10.15 -6.84
N MET A 41 7.67 10.82 -5.91
CA MET A 41 8.72 11.79 -6.21
C MET A 41 9.82 11.16 -7.08
N LEU A 42 10.28 9.95 -6.73
CA LEU A 42 11.28 9.22 -7.51
C LEU A 42 10.75 8.79 -8.88
N GLN A 43 9.46 8.43 -8.96
CA GLN A 43 8.87 7.96 -10.21
C GLN A 43 8.56 9.08 -11.20
N GLU A 44 8.32 10.30 -10.73
CA GLU A 44 7.97 11.42 -11.60
C GLU A 44 9.07 11.77 -12.61
N GLU A 45 10.34 11.60 -12.23
CA GLU A 45 11.49 11.85 -13.12
C GLU A 45 11.37 11.05 -14.43
N VAL A 46 10.77 9.85 -14.34
CA VAL A 46 10.52 8.95 -15.46
C VAL A 46 9.09 9.09 -16.01
N GLN A 47 8.12 9.42 -15.15
CA GLN A 47 6.69 9.42 -15.47
C GLN A 47 6.04 10.78 -15.14
N ALA A 48 6.16 11.73 -16.08
CA ALA A 48 5.65 13.09 -15.90
C ALA A 48 4.13 13.17 -15.65
N ASN A 49 3.36 12.14 -16.02
CA ASN A 49 1.92 12.03 -15.74
C ASN A 49 1.58 11.85 -14.25
N LEU A 50 2.58 11.58 -13.38
CA LEU A 50 2.39 11.49 -11.93
C LEU A 50 2.35 12.87 -11.23
N ARG A 51 2.79 13.94 -11.93
CA ARG A 51 2.79 15.33 -11.43
C ARG A 51 1.48 15.77 -10.77
N PRO A 52 0.31 15.59 -11.42
CA PRO A 52 -0.94 16.05 -10.83
C PRO A 52 -1.30 15.29 -9.55
N THR A 53 -1.03 13.97 -9.53
CA THR A 53 -1.28 13.13 -8.35
C THR A 53 -0.39 13.54 -7.18
N ARG A 54 0.91 13.76 -7.42
CA ARG A 54 1.84 14.21 -6.37
C ARG A 54 1.46 15.60 -5.85
N LYS A 55 1.06 16.52 -6.73
CA LYS A 55 0.56 17.83 -6.31
C LYS A 55 -0.66 17.70 -5.38
N ALA A 56 -1.63 16.86 -5.75
CA ALA A 56 -2.80 16.62 -4.91
C ALA A 56 -2.43 16.02 -3.55
N ILE A 57 -1.46 15.11 -3.51
CA ILE A 57 -0.90 14.58 -2.26
C ILE A 57 -0.28 15.70 -1.41
N GLY A 58 0.57 16.54 -2.00
CA GLY A 58 1.20 17.66 -1.29
C GLY A 58 0.18 18.64 -0.71
N ASP A 59 -0.88 18.97 -1.47
CA ASP A 59 -1.96 19.84 -1.00
C ASP A 59 -2.69 19.23 0.23
N LEU A 60 -2.86 17.91 0.27
CA LEU A 60 -3.47 17.20 1.40
C LEU A 60 -2.58 17.16 2.65
N ILE A 61 -1.28 16.93 2.48
CA ILE A 61 -0.29 16.93 3.58
C ILE A 61 -0.31 18.30 4.27
N VAL A 62 -0.16 19.38 3.48
CA VAL A 62 -0.16 20.75 4.01
C VAL A 62 -1.45 21.08 4.75
N GLU A 63 -2.61 20.66 4.24
CA GLU A 63 -3.89 20.85 4.92
C GLU A 63 -3.95 20.12 6.27
N PHE A 64 -3.50 18.87 6.31
CA PHE A 64 -3.51 18.06 7.52
C PHE A 64 -2.57 18.62 8.59
N GLU A 65 -1.33 18.91 8.22
CA GLU A 65 -0.33 19.50 9.12
C GLU A 65 -0.80 20.85 9.67
N ALA A 66 -1.40 21.70 8.83
CA ALA A 66 -1.93 22.98 9.29
C ALA A 66 -3.08 22.82 10.32
N ARG A 67 -3.82 21.72 10.25
CA ARG A 67 -4.95 21.44 11.14
C ARG A 67 -4.53 20.76 12.44
N CYS A 68 -3.60 19.80 12.38
CA CYS A 68 -3.26 18.90 13.48
C CYS A 68 -1.93 19.26 14.15
N TRP A 69 -1.00 19.89 13.42
CA TRP A 69 0.41 20.06 13.81
C TRP A 69 0.93 21.51 13.74
N ALA A 70 0.08 22.49 13.42
CA ALA A 70 0.50 23.90 13.23
C ALA A 70 1.03 24.59 14.50
N HIS A 71 0.69 24.10 15.69
CA HIS A 71 1.02 24.75 16.96
C HIS A 71 1.68 23.73 17.91
N GLU A 72 3.01 23.73 17.92
CA GLU A 72 3.83 22.83 18.77
C GLU A 72 3.41 22.83 20.24
N SER A 73 3.00 23.98 20.77
CA SER A 73 2.55 24.11 22.16
C SER A 73 1.21 23.44 22.49
N LEU A 74 0.45 23.00 21.47
CA LEU A 74 -0.81 22.29 21.61
C LEU A 74 -0.67 20.78 21.35
N VAL A 75 0.50 20.34 20.88
CA VAL A 75 0.79 18.92 20.66
C VAL A 75 0.87 18.22 22.02
N THR A 76 0.11 17.15 22.17
CA THR A 76 0.05 16.36 23.42
C THR A 76 0.91 15.11 23.30
N ASP A 77 1.38 14.58 24.44
CA ASP A 77 2.10 13.30 24.47
C ASP A 77 1.29 12.17 23.80
N ALA A 78 -0.03 12.14 24.01
CA ALA A 78 -0.90 11.14 23.39
C ALA A 78 -0.96 11.27 21.86
N GLN A 79 -0.89 12.49 21.32
CA GLN A 79 -0.84 12.73 19.88
C GLN A 79 0.52 12.29 19.29
N MET A 80 1.62 12.52 20.03
CA MET A 80 2.94 12.01 19.64
C MET A 80 2.97 10.48 19.63
N GLU A 81 2.41 9.82 20.65
CA GLU A 81 2.31 8.35 20.69
C GLU A 81 1.46 7.80 19.54
N GLU A 82 0.36 8.49 19.16
CA GLU A 82 -0.45 8.12 18.00
C GLU A 82 0.35 8.22 16.70
N HIS A 83 1.11 9.31 16.53
CA HIS A 83 1.99 9.52 15.38
C HIS A 83 3.07 8.46 15.27
N GLU A 84 3.82 8.20 16.33
CA GLU A 84 4.85 7.13 16.34
C GLU A 84 4.24 5.76 16.02
N ALA A 85 3.05 5.46 16.55
CA ALA A 85 2.37 4.20 16.25
C ALA A 85 1.90 4.11 14.78
N ALA A 86 1.45 5.23 14.20
CA ALA A 86 1.04 5.35 12.81
C ALA A 86 2.23 5.19 11.86
N GLU A 87 3.35 5.85 12.14
CA GLU A 87 4.59 5.82 11.36
C GLU A 87 5.09 4.37 11.26
N ILE A 88 5.29 3.71 12.40
CA ILE A 88 5.73 2.30 12.46
C ILE A 88 4.77 1.37 11.68
N HIS A 89 3.47 1.65 11.70
CA HIS A 89 2.49 0.84 10.99
C HIS A 89 2.60 1.03 9.47
N ALA A 90 2.62 2.29 9.02
CA ALA A 90 2.71 2.64 7.61
C ALA A 90 4.04 2.15 6.99
N GLU A 91 5.16 2.26 7.71
CA GLU A 91 6.45 1.74 7.27
C GLU A 91 6.43 0.24 7.02
N ARG A 92 5.81 -0.53 7.93
CA ARG A 92 5.69 -1.99 7.77
C ARG A 92 4.83 -2.36 6.56
N GLU A 93 3.74 -1.62 6.33
CA GLU A 93 2.91 -1.81 5.14
C GLU A 93 3.71 -1.50 3.88
N TYR A 94 4.48 -0.41 3.88
CA TYR A 94 5.30 0.00 2.75
C TYR A 94 6.39 -1.03 2.41
N VAL A 95 7.14 -1.51 3.42
CA VAL A 95 8.13 -2.58 3.24
C VAL A 95 7.49 -3.82 2.62
N PHE A 96 6.32 -4.23 3.12
CA PHE A 96 5.59 -5.36 2.56
C PHE A 96 5.22 -5.13 1.08
N ILE A 97 4.68 -3.97 0.75
CA ILE A 97 4.28 -3.63 -0.63
C ILE A 97 5.47 -3.63 -1.57
N ARG A 98 6.60 -3.05 -1.12
CA ARG A 98 7.86 -3.03 -1.87
C ARG A 98 8.37 -4.44 -2.14
N ASP A 99 8.43 -5.28 -1.10
CA ASP A 99 8.94 -6.65 -1.21
C ASP A 99 8.02 -7.51 -2.09
N ARG A 100 6.69 -7.35 -1.96
CA ARG A 100 5.70 -7.97 -2.84
C ARG A 100 5.90 -7.55 -4.29
N ARG A 101 6.08 -6.26 -4.56
CA ARG A 101 6.35 -5.74 -5.91
C ARG A 101 7.60 -6.40 -6.48
N LYS A 102 8.69 -6.43 -5.71
CA LYS A 102 9.95 -7.05 -6.12
C LYS A 102 9.77 -8.51 -6.50
N LEU A 103 9.13 -9.31 -5.64
CA LEU A 103 8.84 -10.72 -5.91
C LEU A 103 8.03 -10.93 -7.20
N ILE A 104 7.01 -10.10 -7.44
CA ILE A 104 6.19 -10.20 -8.66
C ILE A 104 7.04 -9.87 -9.89
N LEU A 105 7.85 -8.81 -9.85
CA LEU A 105 8.70 -8.40 -10.96
C LEU A 105 9.80 -9.43 -11.27
N GLU A 106 10.46 -9.98 -10.25
CA GLU A 106 11.44 -11.05 -10.41
C GLU A 106 10.85 -12.29 -11.10
N LYS A 107 9.61 -12.67 -10.72
CA LYS A 107 8.91 -13.80 -11.34
C LYS A 107 8.52 -13.54 -12.80
N LEU A 108 8.12 -12.31 -13.12
CA LEU A 108 7.89 -11.91 -14.50
C LEU A 108 9.18 -11.98 -15.32
N GLN A 109 10.27 -11.43 -14.80
CA GLN A 109 11.57 -11.40 -15.47
C GLN A 109 12.11 -12.82 -15.72
N ALA A 110 11.96 -13.73 -14.77
CA ALA A 110 12.34 -15.14 -14.92
C ALA A 110 11.61 -15.84 -16.09
N LEU A 111 10.42 -15.34 -16.46
CA LEU A 111 9.62 -15.82 -17.59
C LEU A 111 9.78 -14.96 -18.84
N SER A 112 10.72 -14.00 -18.85
CA SER A 112 10.88 -12.99 -19.91
C SER A 112 9.62 -12.17 -20.18
N LEU A 113 8.77 -11.99 -19.17
CA LEU A 113 7.56 -11.17 -19.22
C LEU A 113 7.84 -9.77 -18.69
N LYS A 114 7.09 -8.79 -19.21
CA LYS A 114 7.13 -7.39 -18.79
C LYS A 114 5.87 -7.02 -18.00
N GLN A 115 5.86 -5.85 -17.37
CA GLN A 115 4.70 -5.34 -16.64
C GLN A 115 3.42 -5.23 -17.50
N LYS A 116 3.55 -4.95 -18.80
CA LYS A 116 2.41 -4.93 -19.73
C LYS A 116 1.74 -6.30 -19.87
N ASP A 117 2.51 -7.37 -19.76
CA ASP A 117 2.00 -8.75 -19.84
C ASP A 117 1.27 -9.11 -18.55
N LEU A 118 1.76 -8.65 -17.39
CA LEU A 118 0.99 -8.74 -16.14
C LEU A 118 -0.35 -8.01 -16.25
N ALA A 119 -0.38 -6.82 -16.84
CA ALA A 119 -1.61 -6.08 -17.05
C ALA A 119 -2.62 -6.88 -17.91
N LEU A 120 -2.14 -7.54 -18.97
CA LEU A 120 -2.98 -8.43 -19.79
C LEU A 120 -3.46 -9.66 -19.01
N LEU A 121 -2.57 -10.32 -18.24
CA LEU A 121 -2.89 -11.50 -17.43
C LEU A 121 -3.96 -11.21 -16.36
N LEU A 122 -3.91 -10.02 -15.76
CA LEU A 122 -4.87 -9.59 -14.75
C LEU A 122 -6.10 -8.88 -15.33
N ASN A 123 -6.15 -8.68 -16.66
CA ASN A 123 -7.21 -7.96 -17.36
C ASN A 123 -7.38 -6.50 -16.86
N HIS A 124 -6.26 -5.79 -16.72
CA HIS A 124 -6.19 -4.40 -16.28
C HIS A 124 -5.46 -3.52 -17.30
N SER A 125 -5.60 -2.19 -17.18
CA SER A 125 -4.80 -1.25 -17.97
C SER A 125 -3.37 -1.15 -17.45
N LYS A 126 -2.41 -0.75 -18.31
CA LYS A 126 -1.01 -0.53 -17.92
C LYS A 126 -0.90 0.43 -16.73
N SER A 127 -1.67 1.53 -16.76
CA SER A 127 -1.71 2.52 -15.69
C SER A 127 -2.28 1.92 -14.40
N TYR A 128 -3.36 1.16 -14.46
CA TYR A 128 -3.96 0.54 -13.27
C TYR A 128 -3.02 -0.48 -12.65
N THR A 129 -2.38 -1.34 -13.44
CA THR A 129 -1.39 -2.32 -12.95
C THR A 129 -0.17 -1.64 -12.32
N SER A 130 0.23 -0.47 -12.84
CA SER A 130 1.28 0.34 -12.20
C SER A 130 0.84 0.83 -10.81
N GLU A 131 -0.38 1.35 -10.69
CA GLU A 131 -0.93 1.77 -9.38
C GLU A 131 -1.03 0.61 -8.39
N LEU A 132 -1.38 -0.60 -8.85
CA LEU A 132 -1.40 -1.82 -8.03
C LEU A 132 -0.01 -2.20 -7.51
N LEU A 133 0.97 -2.29 -8.41
CA LEU A 133 2.34 -2.67 -8.07
C LEU A 133 3.00 -1.65 -7.13
N ASN A 134 2.67 -0.37 -7.28
CA ASN A 134 3.19 0.71 -6.45
C ASN A 134 2.42 0.89 -5.12
N GLY A 135 1.36 0.12 -4.86
CA GLY A 135 0.57 0.26 -3.63
C GLY A 135 -0.29 1.52 -3.55
N ILE A 136 -0.43 2.27 -4.65
CA ILE A 136 -1.39 3.39 -4.73
C ILE A 136 -2.83 2.85 -4.66
N ARG A 137 -3.03 1.68 -5.25
CA ARG A 137 -4.24 0.87 -5.10
C ARG A 137 -3.89 -0.52 -4.58
N PRO A 138 -4.77 -1.12 -3.78
CA PRO A 138 -4.60 -2.50 -3.35
C PRO A 138 -5.00 -3.45 -4.47
N PHE A 139 -4.32 -4.60 -4.53
CA PHE A 139 -4.77 -5.71 -5.38
C PHE A 139 -6.12 -6.24 -4.92
N SER A 140 -6.96 -6.67 -5.86
CA SER A 140 -8.15 -7.43 -5.48
C SER A 140 -7.76 -8.84 -5.04
N SER A 141 -8.62 -9.49 -4.24
CA SER A 141 -8.42 -10.90 -3.88
C SER A 141 -8.32 -11.81 -5.12
N ASN A 142 -8.97 -11.45 -6.22
CA ASN A 142 -8.86 -12.21 -7.47
C ASN A 142 -7.49 -12.02 -8.11
N ASP A 143 -6.97 -10.79 -8.15
CA ASP A 143 -5.63 -10.51 -8.69
C ASP A 143 -4.56 -11.29 -7.91
N LEU A 144 -4.63 -11.27 -6.58
CA LEU A 144 -3.67 -11.99 -5.72
C LEU A 144 -3.75 -13.51 -5.91
N LYS A 145 -4.95 -14.07 -6.11
CA LYS A 145 -5.12 -15.51 -6.43
C LYS A 145 -4.51 -15.87 -7.78
N LEU A 146 -4.68 -15.02 -8.78
CA LEU A 146 -4.08 -15.23 -10.11
C LEU A 146 -2.55 -15.15 -10.04
N ILE A 147 -2.00 -14.15 -9.36
CA ILE A 147 -0.55 -14.00 -9.14
C ILE A 147 0.01 -15.23 -8.41
N HIS A 148 -0.66 -15.67 -7.34
CA HIS A 148 -0.29 -16.88 -6.60
C HIS A 148 -0.26 -18.11 -7.52
N LEU A 149 -1.32 -18.31 -8.31
CA LEU A 149 -1.45 -19.45 -9.21
C LEU A 149 -0.42 -19.45 -10.34
N LEU A 150 -0.15 -18.28 -10.93
CA LEU A 150 0.70 -18.16 -12.11
C LEU A 150 2.20 -18.16 -11.77
N PHE A 151 2.58 -17.56 -10.65
CA PHE A 151 3.99 -17.37 -10.29
C PHE A 151 4.46 -18.22 -9.09
N GLU A 152 3.55 -19.00 -8.51
CA GLU A 152 3.78 -19.86 -7.35
C GLU A 152 4.36 -19.10 -6.15
N ILE A 153 4.00 -17.81 -6.01
CA ILE A 153 4.38 -16.98 -4.86
C ILE A 153 3.45 -17.32 -3.70
N PRO A 154 3.95 -17.63 -2.49
CA PRO A 154 3.11 -17.87 -1.33
C PRO A 154 2.17 -16.69 -1.02
N LEU A 155 0.92 -16.98 -0.64
CA LEU A 155 -0.05 -15.92 -0.32
C LEU A 155 0.38 -15.04 0.86
N VAL A 156 1.22 -15.55 1.77
CA VAL A 156 1.77 -14.77 2.88
C VAL A 156 2.67 -13.63 2.42
N ASP A 157 3.29 -13.76 1.23
CA ASP A 157 4.14 -12.73 0.62
C ASP A 157 3.32 -11.80 -0.32
N LEU A 158 2.03 -12.12 -0.52
CA LEU A 158 1.13 -11.37 -1.41
C LEU A 158 0.05 -10.58 -0.67
N ILE A 159 -0.37 -11.03 0.52
CA ILE A 159 -1.43 -10.40 1.32
C ILE A 159 -0.82 -9.73 2.54
N ILE A 160 -1.13 -8.44 2.76
CA ILE A 160 -0.76 -7.75 4.00
C ILE A 160 -1.43 -8.45 5.19
N THR A 161 -0.61 -8.94 6.11
CA THR A 161 -1.06 -9.64 7.33
C THR A 161 -0.83 -8.82 8.61
N ILE A 162 -0.62 -7.51 8.47
CA ILE A 162 -0.37 -6.59 9.58
C ILE A 162 -1.73 -6.12 10.12
N PRO A 163 -2.14 -6.52 11.34
CA PRO A 163 -3.40 -6.06 11.92
C PRO A 163 -3.26 -4.63 12.46
N SER A 164 -4.33 -3.85 12.40
CA SER A 164 -4.42 -2.55 13.09
C SER A 164 -4.39 -2.73 14.62
N GLN A 165 -3.96 -1.69 15.34
CA GLN A 165 -3.96 -1.72 16.81
C GLN A 165 -5.36 -1.93 17.39
N ASP A 166 -6.39 -1.26 16.86
CA ASP A 166 -7.77 -1.50 17.26
C ASP A 166 -8.20 -2.97 17.09
N THR A 167 -7.78 -3.61 15.99
CA THR A 167 -8.04 -5.04 15.77
C THR A 167 -7.37 -5.90 16.84
N LEU A 168 -6.12 -5.59 17.18
CA LEU A 168 -5.37 -6.28 18.24
C LEU A 168 -6.02 -6.10 19.61
N SER A 169 -6.34 -4.87 20.01
CA SER A 169 -6.99 -4.57 21.30
C SER A 169 -8.36 -5.23 21.42
N ARG A 170 -9.14 -5.25 20.32
CA ARG A 170 -10.43 -5.95 20.27
C ARG A 170 -10.26 -7.46 20.40
N LEU A 171 -9.22 -8.03 19.77
CA LEU A 171 -8.93 -9.45 19.85
C LEU A 171 -8.48 -9.85 21.26
N GLU A 172 -7.60 -9.09 21.89
CA GLU A 172 -7.17 -9.29 23.28
C GLU A 172 -8.36 -9.25 24.24
N SER A 173 -9.21 -8.23 24.11
CA SER A 173 -10.44 -8.11 24.92
C SER A 173 -11.39 -9.29 24.73
N ALA A 174 -11.47 -9.83 23.51
CA ALA A 174 -12.29 -11.01 23.22
C ALA A 174 -11.68 -12.29 23.82
N ILE A 175 -10.35 -12.46 23.73
CA ILE A 175 -9.62 -13.57 24.35
C ILE A 175 -9.83 -13.57 25.86
N ASP A 176 -9.75 -12.40 26.52
CA ASP A 176 -9.93 -12.30 27.96
C ASP A 176 -11.34 -12.72 28.40
N LYS A 177 -12.37 -12.28 27.66
CA LYS A 177 -13.76 -12.68 27.89
C LYS A 177 -13.96 -14.19 27.74
N ILE A 178 -13.40 -14.78 26.68
CA ILE A 178 -13.50 -16.23 26.44
C ILE A 178 -12.72 -17.01 27.50
N SER A 179 -11.54 -16.53 27.90
CA SER A 179 -10.68 -17.18 28.89
C SER A 179 -11.31 -17.28 30.26
N SER A 180 -12.28 -16.41 30.57
CA SER A 180 -13.08 -16.45 31.79
C SER A 180 -13.97 -17.69 31.86
N SER A 181 -14.40 -18.23 30.72
CA SER A 181 -15.25 -19.44 30.64
C SER A 181 -14.49 -20.68 30.15
N ASN A 182 -13.45 -20.51 29.35
CA ASN A 182 -12.59 -21.59 28.84
C ASN A 182 -11.11 -21.26 29.12
N PRO A 183 -10.51 -21.78 30.19
CA PRO A 183 -9.12 -21.48 30.56
C PRO A 183 -8.10 -21.82 29.47
N LYS A 184 -8.39 -22.78 28.58
CA LYS A 184 -7.49 -23.12 27.45
C LYS A 184 -7.36 -21.98 26.44
N ALA A 185 -8.33 -21.07 26.37
CA ALA A 185 -8.25 -19.91 25.48
C ALA A 185 -7.12 -18.93 25.85
N ARG A 186 -6.51 -19.05 27.05
CA ARG A 186 -5.31 -18.28 27.42
C ARG A 186 -4.12 -18.54 26.50
N LEU A 187 -4.00 -19.75 25.93
CA LEU A 187 -2.97 -20.10 24.93
C LEU A 187 -3.03 -19.19 23.68
N LEU A 188 -4.19 -18.59 23.39
CA LEU A 188 -4.32 -17.66 22.27
C LEU A 188 -3.60 -16.33 22.53
N ARG A 189 -3.44 -15.90 23.80
CA ARG A 189 -2.63 -14.72 24.12
C ARG A 189 -1.16 -14.96 23.79
N GLU A 190 -0.64 -16.13 24.13
CA GLU A 190 0.74 -16.50 23.81
C GLU A 190 0.95 -16.56 22.29
N THR A 191 -0.03 -17.11 21.56
CA THR A 191 -0.01 -17.14 20.09
C THR A 191 -0.01 -15.73 19.50
N LEU A 192 -0.83 -14.82 20.03
CA LEU A 192 -0.92 -13.43 19.56
C LEU A 192 0.34 -12.61 19.87
N ALA A 193 0.98 -12.87 21.02
CA ALA A 193 2.24 -12.25 21.42
C ALA A 193 3.41 -12.72 20.55
N ASN A 194 3.44 -14.01 20.19
CA ASN A 194 4.45 -14.61 19.32
C ASN A 194 4.14 -14.49 17.82
N ARG A 195 3.21 -13.61 17.44
CA ARG A 195 2.86 -13.43 16.02
C ARG A 195 4.11 -13.02 15.23
N PRO A 196 4.28 -13.50 13.99
CA PRO A 196 5.31 -12.97 13.12
C PRO A 196 5.02 -11.48 12.90
N VAL A 197 5.92 -10.62 13.35
CA VAL A 197 5.95 -9.22 12.95
C VAL A 197 6.52 -9.21 11.54
N ALA A 198 5.85 -8.54 10.59
CA ALA A 198 6.35 -8.40 9.23
C ALA A 198 7.83 -7.98 9.27
N LYS A 199 8.66 -8.60 8.42
CA LYS A 199 10.09 -8.28 8.35
C LYS A 199 10.26 -6.82 7.95
N GLY A 200 11.19 -6.13 8.61
CA GLY A 200 11.70 -4.83 8.19
C GLY A 200 11.12 -3.65 8.97
N PHE A 201 12.00 -2.97 9.70
CA PHE A 201 12.03 -1.51 9.65
C PHE A 201 12.83 -1.12 8.40
N LEU A 202 12.64 0.09 7.86
CA LEU A 202 13.51 0.60 6.81
C LEU A 202 14.95 0.61 7.35
N SER A 203 15.80 -0.35 6.96
CA SER A 203 17.23 -0.25 7.19
C SER A 203 17.78 0.86 6.29
N GLU A 204 18.62 1.73 6.82
CA GLU A 204 19.36 2.76 6.05
C GLU A 204 19.98 2.12 4.80
N GLY A 205 19.48 2.51 3.62
CA GLY A 205 19.84 1.88 2.35
C GLY A 205 18.64 1.81 1.42
N TRP A 206 18.31 2.94 0.81
CA TRP A 206 17.48 2.98 -0.38
C TRP A 206 18.38 2.50 -1.52
N ASP A 207 18.46 1.18 -1.74
CA ASP A 207 19.20 0.66 -2.89
C ASP A 207 18.38 0.94 -4.16
N ASP A 208 18.76 2.04 -4.82
CA ASP A 208 18.18 2.63 -6.04
C ASP A 208 18.32 1.73 -7.30
N ASP A 209 18.95 0.56 -7.20
CA ASP A 209 19.27 -0.29 -8.37
C ASP A 209 18.02 -0.96 -9.00
N ASP A 210 16.88 -1.01 -8.31
CA ASP A 210 15.64 -1.64 -8.81
C ASP A 210 14.80 -0.70 -9.74
N LEU A 211 15.25 0.53 -10.01
CA LEU A 211 14.55 1.50 -10.87
C LEU A 211 15.03 1.53 -12.34
N GLU A 212 16.14 0.87 -12.67
CA GLU A 212 16.56 0.72 -14.06
C GLU A 212 15.76 -0.39 -14.76
N GLU A 213 14.54 -0.09 -15.23
CA GLU A 213 14.16 -0.45 -16.61
C GLU A 213 12.76 0.01 -17.10
N GLN A 214 12.80 0.56 -18.32
CA GLN A 214 11.74 0.66 -19.36
C GLN A 214 10.83 1.90 -19.38
N SER A 215 11.43 3.08 -19.49
CA SER A 215 10.88 4.10 -20.39
C SER A 215 11.25 3.74 -21.83
N GLU A 216 10.29 3.26 -22.61
CA GLU A 216 10.39 3.36 -24.07
C GLU A 216 10.10 4.82 -24.46
N PRO A 217 10.83 5.40 -25.43
CA PRO A 217 10.47 6.69 -26.01
C PRO A 217 9.12 6.58 -26.71
N ASP A 218 8.28 7.60 -26.58
CA ASP A 218 6.98 7.70 -27.24
C ASP A 218 7.11 7.32 -28.73
N GLU A 219 6.59 6.16 -29.13
CA GLU A 219 6.26 5.90 -30.52
C GLU A 219 5.14 6.87 -30.90
N GLN A 220 5.51 7.98 -31.52
CA GLN A 220 4.60 8.79 -32.30
C GLN A 220 3.98 7.88 -33.35
N VAL A 221 2.73 7.49 -33.12
CA VAL A 221 1.88 6.91 -34.16
C VAL A 221 1.66 8.00 -35.19
N SER A 222 2.50 8.03 -36.23
CA SER A 222 2.21 8.77 -37.45
C SER A 222 1.07 8.04 -38.16
N ASP A 223 -0.15 8.52 -37.95
CA ASP A 223 -1.30 8.21 -38.81
C ASP A 223 -1.06 8.82 -40.20
N GLU A 224 -0.27 8.13 -41.03
CA GLU A 224 -0.36 8.27 -42.49
C GLU A 224 -1.64 7.56 -42.97
N LEU A 225 -2.77 8.27 -42.85
CA LEU A 225 -3.99 7.93 -43.57
C LEU A 225 -3.78 8.18 -45.07
N THR A 226 -3.28 7.16 -45.76
CA THR A 226 -3.34 7.06 -47.22
C THR A 226 -4.79 6.82 -47.66
N LEU A 227 -5.53 7.89 -47.91
CA LEU A 227 -6.75 7.83 -48.72
C LEU A 227 -6.40 8.13 -50.18
N SER A 228 -5.98 7.09 -50.89
CA SER A 228 -6.04 7.04 -52.34
C SER A 228 -7.42 6.50 -52.73
N ASN A 229 -8.29 7.36 -53.25
CA ASN A 229 -9.46 6.93 -54.00
C ASN A 229 -9.36 7.46 -55.44
N LYS A 230 -9.45 6.52 -56.37
CA LYS A 230 -9.74 6.72 -57.79
C LYS A 230 -11.15 7.25 -57.99
#